data_AF-A0ABC8L284-F1
#
_entry.id   AF-A0ABC8L284-F1
#
_cell.length_a   1.000
_cell.length_b   1.000
_cell.length_c   1.000
_cell.angle_alpha   90.00
_cell.angle_beta   90.00
_cell.angle_gamma   90.00
#
_symmetry.space_group_name_H-M   'P 1'
#
loop_
_entity.id
_entity.type
_entity.pdbx_description
1 polymer ?
#
loop_
_entity_poly.entity_id
_entity_poly.type
_entity_poly.pdbx_seq_one_letter_code
_entity_poly.pdbx_strand_id
1 'polypeptide(L)'
;MSCRASNWISGECSTVIDKCLAQYNIKAHYIEGIMQFLYLDNPNDGLLHLHKSADGVYVSGSVIYGVLMLFLGHMYEGKKYLDFLEWKTNINRINKPWSRIKKSLRRVNIMLPKEHNETRVTGKLTCQ
;
A
#
# COMPACT_ATOMS: atom_id res chain seq x y z
N MET A 1 23.43 13.24 -3.70
CA MET A 1 23.07 12.76 -2.35
C MET A 1 22.12 11.58 -2.51
N SER A 2 22.63 10.36 -2.35
CA SER A 2 21.90 9.11 -2.54
C SER A 2 21.75 8.45 -1.17
N CYS A 3 20.54 8.40 -0.63
CA CYS A 3 20.27 7.62 0.57
C CYS A 3 20.18 6.15 0.16
N ARG A 4 21.19 5.36 0.54
CA ARG A 4 21.23 3.92 0.35
C ARG A 4 20.17 3.27 1.25
N ALA A 5 19.41 2.33 0.67
CA ALA A 5 18.29 1.63 1.29
C ALA A 5 18.67 0.71 2.48
N SER A 6 19.90 0.78 2.99
CA SER A 6 20.43 -0.09 4.04
C SER A 6 20.44 0.54 5.45
N ASN A 7 20.02 1.81 5.60
CA ASN A 7 20.09 2.52 6.89
C ASN A 7 18.74 2.68 7.63
N TRP A 8 17.70 1.94 7.25
CA TRP A 8 16.36 2.06 7.87
C TRP A 8 16.30 1.50 9.31
N ILE A 9 17.36 0.89 9.82
CA ILE A 9 17.40 0.24 11.14
C ILE A 9 18.14 1.07 12.20
N SER A 10 18.87 2.13 11.82
CA SER A 10 19.67 2.93 12.75
C SER A 10 19.20 4.39 12.86
N GLY A 11 18.06 4.62 13.51
CA GLY A 11 17.69 5.82 14.29
C GLY A 11 17.74 7.24 13.68
N GLU A 12 18.32 7.47 12.50
CA GLU A 12 18.61 8.81 11.98
C GLU A 12 17.72 9.22 10.79
N CYS A 13 17.06 8.26 10.12
CA CYS A 13 16.19 8.54 8.97
C CYS A 13 14.79 9.09 9.35
N SER A 14 14.47 9.12 10.65
CA SER A 14 13.19 9.63 11.19
C SER A 14 12.94 11.08 10.78
N THR A 15 13.93 11.96 10.90
CA THR A 15 13.68 13.42 10.90
C THR A 15 13.20 14.01 9.56
N VAL A 16 13.55 13.42 8.41
CA VAL A 16 13.16 13.95 7.10
C VAL A 16 11.75 13.49 6.72
N ILE A 17 11.44 12.21 6.92
CA ILE A 17 10.08 11.71 6.70
C ILE A 17 9.11 12.39 7.65
N ASP A 18 9.46 12.55 8.93
CA ASP A 18 8.60 13.22 9.92
C ASP A 18 8.26 14.65 9.49
N LYS A 19 9.25 15.41 8.98
CA LYS A 19 9.03 16.76 8.44
C LYS A 19 8.14 16.74 7.20
N CYS A 20 8.36 15.80 6.29
CA CYS A 20 7.53 15.68 5.10
C CYS A 20 6.09 15.29 5.44
N LEU A 21 5.88 14.42 6.43
CA LEU A 21 4.56 14.03 6.94
C LEU A 21 3.86 15.23 7.61
N ALA A 22 4.58 16.00 8.43
CA ALA A 22 4.06 17.23 9.06
C ALA A 22 3.62 18.29 8.04
N GLN A 23 4.25 18.31 6.86
CA GLN A 23 3.88 19.18 5.73
C GLN A 23 2.85 18.55 4.77
N TYR A 24 2.23 17.43 5.15
CA TYR A 24 1.24 16.72 4.34
C TYR A 24 1.76 16.31 2.96
N ASN A 25 3.03 15.92 2.85
CA ASN A 25 3.61 15.48 1.59
C ASN A 25 2.98 14.14 1.16
N ILE A 26 2.22 14.16 0.06
CA ILE A 26 1.47 13.01 -0.46
C ILE A 26 2.34 11.79 -0.80
N LYS A 27 3.61 12.00 -1.17
CA LYS A 27 4.56 10.91 -1.46
C LYS A 27 5.17 10.36 -0.18
N ALA A 28 5.37 11.19 0.84
CA ALA A 28 5.81 10.72 2.15
C ALA A 28 4.72 9.84 2.78
N HIS A 29 3.45 10.26 2.71
CA HIS A 29 2.31 9.44 3.13
C HIS A 29 2.23 8.11 2.37
N TYR A 30 2.53 8.08 1.07
CA TYR A 30 2.62 6.81 0.33
C TYR A 30 3.69 5.88 0.90
N ILE A 31 4.91 6.39 1.10
CA ILE A 31 6.05 5.58 1.57
C ILE A 31 5.78 5.07 2.99
N GLU A 32 5.33 5.96 3.89
CA GLU A 32 4.99 5.61 5.27
C GLU A 32 3.87 4.57 5.32
N GLY A 33 2.83 4.74 4.50
CA GLY A 33 1.73 3.78 4.43
C GLY A 33 2.17 2.38 4.01
N ILE A 34 3.10 2.28 3.04
CA ILE A 34 3.69 0.99 2.63
C ILE A 34 4.51 0.38 3.77
N MET A 35 5.31 1.17 4.50
CA MET A 35 6.14 0.68 5.60
C MET A 35 5.29 0.17 6.76
N GLN A 36 4.33 0.98 7.21
CA GLN A 36 3.43 0.61 8.31
C GLN A 36 2.61 -0.64 7.97
N PHE A 37 2.05 -0.70 6.76
CA PHE A 37 1.19 -1.82 6.35
C PHE A 37 1.94 -3.13 6.10
N LEU A 38 3.11 -3.10 5.45
CA LEU A 38 3.81 -4.31 4.99
C LEU A 38 5.00 -4.75 5.84
N TYR A 39 5.59 -3.84 6.61
CA TYR A 39 6.84 -4.11 7.34
C TYR A 39 6.68 -4.01 8.85
N LEU A 40 5.93 -3.03 9.35
CA LEU A 40 5.79 -2.79 10.79
C LEU A 40 4.57 -3.46 11.43
N ASP A 41 3.79 -4.22 10.65
CA ASP A 41 2.56 -4.89 11.09
C ASP A 41 1.55 -3.95 11.77
N ASN A 42 1.45 -2.72 11.24
CA ASN A 42 0.50 -1.71 11.70
C ASN A 42 -0.46 -1.34 10.57
N PRO A 43 -1.43 -2.22 10.26
CA PRO A 43 -2.31 -2.06 9.11
C PRO A 43 -3.20 -0.82 9.20
N ASN A 44 -3.61 -0.41 10.41
CA ASN A 44 -4.48 0.76 10.58
C ASN A 44 -3.76 2.07 10.21
N ASP A 45 -2.56 2.29 10.74
CA ASP A 45 -1.76 3.48 10.40
C ASP A 45 -1.29 3.42 8.94
N GLY A 46 -0.95 2.22 8.46
CA GLY A 46 -0.64 1.98 7.06
C GLY A 46 -1.75 2.42 6.12
N LEU A 47 -2.99 1.98 6.39
CA LEU A 47 -4.17 2.37 5.62
C LEU A 47 -4.44 3.87 5.72
N LEU A 48 -4.33 4.46 6.91
CA LEU A 48 -4.52 5.91 7.11
C LEU A 48 -3.56 6.73 6.23
N HIS A 49 -2.29 6.35 6.18
CA HIS A 49 -1.29 7.04 5.36
C HIS A 49 -1.51 6.80 3.85
N LEU A 50 -1.87 5.57 3.46
CA LEU A 50 -2.23 5.28 2.07
C LEU A 50 -3.47 6.05 1.61
N HIS A 51 -4.47 6.20 2.48
CA HIS A 51 -5.65 7.02 2.25
C HIS A 51 -5.27 8.47 2.00
N LYS A 52 -4.46 9.09 2.88
CA LYS A 52 -3.96 10.48 2.70
C LYS A 52 -3.23 10.67 1.37
N SER A 53 -2.44 9.67 0.95
CA SER A 53 -1.77 9.70 -0.34
C SER A 53 -2.74 9.63 -1.53
N ALA A 54 -3.76 8.77 -1.42
CA ALA A 54 -4.80 8.60 -2.42
C ALA A 54 -5.70 9.83 -2.54
N ASP A 55 -6.09 10.44 -1.43
CA ASP A 55 -6.82 11.72 -1.36
C ASP A 55 -6.02 12.88 -1.93
N GLY A 56 -4.70 12.86 -1.72
CA GLY A 56 -3.75 13.73 -2.39
C GLY A 56 -3.55 13.45 -3.89
N VAL A 57 -4.36 12.56 -4.48
CA VAL A 57 -4.36 12.23 -5.91
C VAL A 57 -3.03 11.61 -6.37
N TYR A 58 -2.25 11.04 -5.46
CA TYR A 58 -1.02 10.34 -5.84
C TYR A 58 -1.38 9.00 -6.47
N VAL A 59 -1.20 8.88 -7.79
CA VAL A 59 -1.63 7.71 -8.58
C VAL A 59 -1.23 6.36 -7.96
N SER A 60 0.02 6.21 -7.51
CA SER A 60 0.46 4.95 -6.88
C SER A 60 -0.25 4.69 -5.55
N GLY A 61 -0.50 5.76 -4.77
CA GLY A 61 -1.30 5.73 -3.54
C GLY A 61 -2.75 5.34 -3.81
N SER A 62 -3.39 5.96 -4.81
CA SER A 62 -4.77 5.64 -5.21
C SER A 62 -4.91 4.20 -5.69
N VAL A 63 -3.93 3.69 -6.45
CA VAL A 63 -3.92 2.28 -6.90
C VAL A 63 -3.80 1.33 -5.71
N ILE A 64 -2.81 1.51 -4.82
CA ILE A 64 -2.61 0.56 -3.72
C ILE A 64 -3.73 0.63 -2.69
N TYR A 65 -4.18 1.84 -2.33
CA TYR A 65 -5.29 2.04 -1.40
C TYR A 65 -6.58 1.43 -1.97
N GLY A 66 -6.91 1.73 -3.23
CA GLY A 66 -8.08 1.18 -3.90
C GLY A 66 -8.06 -0.35 -3.93
N VAL A 67 -6.92 -0.96 -4.28
CA VAL A 67 -6.78 -2.42 -4.28
C VAL A 67 -6.90 -3.02 -2.88
N LEU A 68 -6.30 -2.40 -1.85
CA LEU A 68 -6.43 -2.87 -0.47
C LEU A 68 -7.87 -2.78 0.03
N MET A 69 -8.58 -1.69 -0.25
CA MET A 69 -10.00 -1.54 0.10
C MET A 69 -10.86 -2.63 -0.54
N LEU A 70 -10.62 -2.97 -1.81
CA LEU A 70 -11.30 -4.10 -2.46
C LEU A 70 -11.00 -5.43 -1.76
N PHE A 71 -9.73 -5.67 -1.41
CA PHE A 71 -9.31 -6.90 -0.73
C PHE A 71 -9.93 -7.04 0.66
N LEU A 72 -10.08 -5.93 1.39
CA LEU A 72 -10.71 -5.87 2.71
C LEU A 72 -12.26 -5.91 2.66
N GLY A 73 -12.86 -5.99 1.47
CA GLY A 73 -14.32 -6.06 1.30
C GLY A 73 -15.01 -4.69 1.19
N HIS A 74 -14.28 -3.58 1.25
CA HIS A 74 -14.79 -2.22 1.06
C HIS A 74 -14.95 -1.89 -0.42
N MET A 75 -15.89 -2.59 -1.07
CA MET A 75 -16.07 -2.59 -2.53
C MET A 75 -16.37 -1.20 -3.11
N TYR A 76 -17.24 -0.42 -2.47
CA TYR A 76 -17.62 0.91 -2.93
C TYR A 76 -16.42 1.87 -2.91
N GLU A 77 -15.70 1.91 -1.78
CA GLU A 77 -14.55 2.78 -1.59
C GLU A 77 -13.39 2.40 -2.51
N GLY A 78 -13.06 1.11 -2.60
CA GLY A 78 -12.03 0.63 -3.50
C GLY A 78 -12.32 0.98 -4.96
N LYS A 79 -13.58 0.79 -5.41
CA LYS A 79 -13.99 1.20 -6.76
C LYS A 79 -13.91 2.71 -6.98
N LYS A 80 -14.28 3.53 -6.00
CA LYS A 80 -14.21 5.00 -6.09
C LYS A 80 -12.80 5.47 -6.47
N TYR A 81 -11.77 4.99 -5.79
CA TYR A 81 -10.39 5.40 -6.07
C TYR A 81 -9.85 4.85 -7.39
N LEU A 82 -10.25 3.65 -7.79
CA LEU A 82 -9.85 3.12 -9.10
C LEU A 82 -10.57 3.87 -10.22
N ASP A 83 -11.88 4.10 -10.10
CA ASP A 83 -12.71 4.83 -11.07
C ASP A 83 -12.21 6.27 -11.28
N PHE A 84 -11.71 6.92 -10.22
CA PHE A 84 -11.03 8.22 -10.31
C PHE A 84 -9.82 8.19 -11.29
N LEU A 85 -9.13 7.06 -11.41
CA LEU A 85 -8.02 6.90 -12.36
C LEU A 85 -8.49 6.58 -13.79
N GLU A 86 -9.80 6.56 -14.03
CA GLU A 86 -10.43 6.25 -15.32
C GLU A 86 -9.97 4.88 -15.87
N TRP A 87 -9.78 3.90 -14.99
CA TRP A 87 -9.24 2.59 -15.40
C TRP A 87 -10.12 1.85 -16.41
N LYS A 88 -11.43 2.09 -16.39
CA LYS A 88 -12.40 1.51 -17.32
C LYS A 88 -12.18 1.97 -18.76
N THR A 89 -11.69 3.20 -18.95
CA THR A 89 -11.40 3.74 -20.29
C THR A 89 -9.96 3.41 -20.69
N ASN A 90 -9.03 3.40 -19.74
CA ASN A 90 -7.63 3.10 -20.00
C ASN A 90 -6.99 2.32 -18.85
N ILE A 91 -7.03 0.99 -18.94
CA ILE A 91 -6.43 0.09 -17.94
C ILE A 91 -4.93 0.31 -17.74
N ASN A 92 -4.23 0.91 -18.71
CA ASN A 92 -2.81 1.23 -18.56
C ASN A 92 -2.53 2.28 -17.48
N ARG A 93 -3.54 3.08 -17.11
CA ARG A 93 -3.44 4.02 -15.98
C ARG A 93 -3.30 3.31 -14.64
N ILE A 94 -3.79 2.07 -14.51
CA ILE A 94 -3.52 1.20 -13.36
C ILE A 94 -2.30 0.32 -13.63
N ASN A 95 -2.22 -0.34 -14.79
CA ASN A 95 -1.19 -1.37 -15.04
C ASN A 95 0.23 -0.82 -14.96
N LYS A 96 0.48 0.40 -15.45
CA LYS A 96 1.82 1.00 -15.40
C LYS A 96 2.27 1.29 -13.96
N PRO A 97 1.50 2.04 -13.13
CA PRO A 97 1.80 2.17 -11.70
C PRO A 97 1.89 0.84 -10.98
N TRP A 98 0.93 -0.07 -11.20
CA TRP A 98 0.91 -1.38 -10.54
C TRP A 98 2.15 -2.22 -10.84
N SER A 99 2.62 -2.23 -12.09
CA SER A 99 3.87 -2.90 -12.47
C SER A 99 5.08 -2.32 -11.73
N ARG A 100 5.12 -0.99 -11.55
CA ARG A 100 6.18 -0.33 -10.78
C ARG A 100 6.10 -0.68 -9.29
N ILE A 101 4.90 -0.65 -8.71
CA ILE A 101 4.65 -1.03 -7.31
C ILE A 101 5.13 -2.46 -7.07
N LYS A 102 4.71 -3.42 -7.89
CA LYS A 102 5.19 -4.82 -7.80
C LYS A 102 6.72 -4.92 -7.84
N LYS A 103 7.35 -4.20 -8.77
CA LYS A 103 8.83 -4.21 -8.89
C LYS A 103 9.52 -3.64 -7.65
N SER A 104 8.97 -2.59 -7.05
CA SER A 104 9.48 -2.01 -5.81
C SER A 104 9.27 -2.97 -4.62
N LEU A 105 8.08 -3.55 -4.50
CA LEU A 105 7.73 -4.44 -3.39
C LEU A 105 8.47 -5.78 -3.43
N ARG A 106 8.91 -6.26 -4.61
CA ARG A 106 9.80 -7.45 -4.71
C ARG A 106 11.09 -7.33 -3.90
N ARG A 107 11.52 -6.10 -3.58
CA ARG A 107 12.73 -5.82 -2.80
C ARG A 107 12.45 -5.65 -1.31
N VAL A 108 11.17 -5.57 -0.92
CA VAL A 108 10.76 -5.48 0.47
C VAL A 108 10.64 -6.90 1.01
N ASN A 109 11.43 -7.21 2.04
CA ASN A 109 11.33 -8.49 2.71
C ASN A 109 10.06 -8.46 3.57
N ILE A 110 8.99 -9.08 3.09
CA ILE A 110 7.73 -9.16 3.84
C ILE A 110 7.98 -10.15 4.99
N MET A 111 8.07 -9.64 6.22
CA MET A 111 7.93 -10.49 7.40
C MET A 111 6.46 -10.89 7.47
N LEU A 112 6.11 -11.99 6.81
CA LEU A 112 4.83 -12.64 7.05
C LEU A 112 4.82 -13.06 8.53
N PRO A 113 3.75 -12.74 9.28
CA PRO A 113 3.55 -13.30 10.61
C PRO A 113 3.67 -14.82 10.50
N LYS A 114 4.44 -15.44 11.40
CA LYS A 114 4.53 -16.90 11.47
C LYS A 114 3.12 -17.45 11.55
N GLU A 115 2.76 -18.26 10.57
CA GLU A 115 1.46 -18.92 10.49
C GLU A 115 1.13 -19.57 11.83
N HIS A 116 0.04 -19.14 12.48
CA HIS A 116 -0.62 -20.00 13.45
C HIS A 116 -1.38 -21.06 12.67
N ASN A 117 -0.72 -22.21 12.54
CA ASN A 117 -1.22 -23.56 12.32
C ASN A 117 -2.53 -23.70 11.53
N GLU A 118 -2.35 -24.26 10.34
CA GLU A 118 -3.30 -25.14 9.65
C GLU A 118 -4.47 -25.62 10.53
N THR A 119 -5.68 -25.15 10.24
CA THR A 119 -6.81 -26.07 10.23
C THR A 119 -7.37 -26.06 8.83
N ARG A 120 -7.06 -27.11 8.07
CA ARG A 120 -7.70 -27.45 6.80
C ARG A 120 -9.22 -27.42 7.01
N VAL A 121 -9.90 -26.41 6.48
CA VAL A 121 -11.29 -26.57 6.08
C VAL A 121 -11.26 -26.97 4.62
N THR A 122 -11.23 -28.27 4.37
CA THR A 122 -11.65 -28.86 3.10
C THR A 122 -13.15 -28.61 2.93
N GLY A 123 -13.51 -27.41 2.48
CA GLY A 123 -14.86 -27.05 2.08
C GLY A 123 -14.93 -26.95 0.57
N LYS A 124 -15.50 -27.96 -0.09
CA LYS A 124 -15.93 -27.90 -1.49
C LYS A 124 -16.78 -26.64 -1.69
N LEU A 125 -16.32 -25.72 -2.54
CA LEU A 125 -17.19 -24.70 -3.12
C LEU A 125 -18.07 -25.40 -4.18
N THR A 126 -19.26 -25.81 -3.77
CA THR A 126 -20.36 -26.09 -4.71
C THR A 126 -21.18 -24.82 -4.84
N CYS A 127 -21.22 -24.24 -6.04
CA CYS A 127 -22.22 -23.24 -6.39
C CYS A 127 -23.59 -23.92 -6.48
N GLN A 128 -24.57 -23.41 -5.75
CA GLN A 128 -25.99 -23.57 -6.06
C GLN A 128 -26.48 -22.31 -6.77
#